data_AF-A0A451AZQ4-F1
#
_entry.id   AF-A0A451AZQ4-F1
#
_cell.length_a   1.000
_cell.length_b   1.000
_cell.length_c   1.000
_cell.angle_alpha   90.00
_cell.angle_beta   90.00
_cell.angle_gamma   90.00
#
_symmetry.space_group_name_H-M   'P 1'
#
loop_
_entity.id
_entity.type
_entity.pdbx_description
1 polymer ?
#
loop_
_entity_poly.entity_id
_entity_poly.type
_entity_poly.pdbx_seq_one_letter_code
_entity_poly.pdbx_strand_id
1 'polypeptide(L)'
;MPILDLYSTRQGGKYLPDNHRLMVYTGQSLFPWHINRLIAPNERLTPEQKKRVGYFSFHKGKWLLVNERMEELLDASTKTAIRVGSAVELTDGLQVLLSREHGGRLAVVRVVGGG
;
A
#
# COMPACT_ATOMS: atom_id res chain seq x y z
N MET A 1 -0.86 7.04 14.89
CA MET A 1 -0.24 5.90 14.16
C MET A 1 -1.17 5.47 13.03
N PRO A 2 -0.68 5.31 11.79
CA PRO A 2 -1.52 4.89 10.67
C PRO A 2 -1.82 3.40 10.67
N ILE A 3 -3.01 3.05 10.19
CA ILE A 3 -3.46 1.71 9.85
C ILE A 3 -3.96 1.77 8.42
N LEU A 4 -3.58 0.80 7.60
CA LEU A 4 -4.12 0.62 6.25
C LEU A 4 -5.23 -0.42 6.29
N ASP A 5 -6.45 -0.03 5.97
CA ASP A 5 -7.49 -0.99 5.61
C ASP A 5 -7.34 -1.36 4.14
N LEU A 6 -7.19 -2.65 3.87
CA LEU A 6 -6.98 -3.15 2.52
C LEU A 6 -8.30 -3.56 1.88
N TYR A 7 -8.45 -3.18 0.63
CA TYR A 7 -9.53 -3.56 -0.25
C TYR A 7 -8.92 -4.12 -1.53
N SER A 8 -9.59 -5.03 -2.20
CA SER A 8 -9.09 -5.59 -3.45
C SER A 8 -10.16 -5.62 -4.53
N THR A 9 -9.70 -5.66 -5.78
CA THR A 9 -10.57 -5.83 -6.94
C THR A 9 -10.29 -7.16 -7.64
N ARG A 10 -11.34 -7.77 -8.19
CA ARG A 10 -11.19 -8.97 -9.02
C ARG A 10 -10.98 -8.64 -10.49
N GLN A 11 -11.42 -7.50 -11.03
CA GLN A 11 -11.22 -7.16 -12.45
C GLN A 11 -11.27 -5.63 -12.69
N GLY A 12 -10.53 -4.84 -11.91
CA GLY A 12 -10.47 -3.38 -12.11
C GLY A 12 -11.77 -2.61 -11.83
N GLY A 13 -12.76 -3.26 -11.20
CA GLY A 13 -14.03 -2.68 -10.79
C GLY A 13 -14.08 -2.30 -9.31
N LYS A 14 -15.24 -2.54 -8.66
CA LYS A 14 -15.48 -2.21 -7.25
C LYS A 14 -14.45 -2.87 -6.32
N TYR A 15 -13.76 -2.05 -5.52
CA TYR A 15 -12.89 -2.53 -4.44
C TYR A 15 -13.76 -3.01 -3.27
N LEU A 16 -13.56 -4.25 -2.87
CA LEU A 16 -14.26 -4.86 -1.74
C LEU A 16 -13.31 -5.02 -0.55
N PRO A 17 -13.79 -4.87 0.69
CA PRO A 17 -12.94 -5.03 1.87
C PRO A 17 -12.28 -6.40 1.90
N ASP A 18 -10.97 -6.45 2.16
CA ASP A 18 -10.24 -7.70 2.37
C ASP A 18 -10.40 -8.23 3.81
N ASN A 19 -11.04 -7.45 4.70
CA ASN A 19 -10.98 -7.64 6.17
C ASN A 19 -9.55 -7.78 6.69
N HIS A 20 -8.59 -7.21 5.96
CA HIS A 20 -7.17 -7.24 6.26
C HIS A 20 -6.72 -5.82 6.57
N ARG A 21 -6.04 -5.66 7.70
CA ARG A 21 -5.47 -4.39 8.16
C ARG A 21 -3.97 -4.52 8.30
N LEU A 22 -3.25 -3.48 7.90
CA LEU A 22 -1.81 -3.39 8.11
C LEU A 22 -1.52 -2.21 9.03
N MET A 23 -1.02 -2.50 10.22
CA MET A 23 -0.55 -1.49 11.17
C MET A 23 0.81 -0.98 10.72
N VAL A 24 0.95 0.33 10.56
CA VAL A 24 2.17 0.95 10.04
C VAL A 24 3.16 1.20 11.18
N TYR A 25 4.38 0.70 11.01
CA TYR A 25 5.53 1.01 11.88
C TYR A 25 6.79 1.32 11.05
N THR A 26 7.78 1.95 11.69
CA THR A 26 8.96 2.49 11.00
C THR A 26 9.82 1.37 10.45
N GLY A 27 10.23 1.48 9.18
CA GLY A 27 11.07 0.49 8.51
C GLY A 27 10.32 -0.76 8.03
N GLN A 28 9.01 -0.82 8.23
CA GLN A 28 8.19 -1.92 7.72
C GLN A 28 8.21 -1.91 6.19
N SER A 29 8.62 -3.05 5.62
CA SER A 29 8.72 -3.24 4.18
C SER A 29 7.40 -3.75 3.60
N LEU A 30 7.04 -3.23 2.44
CA LEU A 30 6.00 -3.76 1.58
C LEU A 30 6.61 -4.65 0.50
N PHE A 31 5.87 -5.68 0.14
CA PHE A 31 6.23 -6.70 -0.82
C PHE A 31 5.02 -7.00 -1.70
N PRO A 32 5.18 -7.71 -2.82
CA PRO A 32 4.08 -7.97 -3.76
C PRO A 32 2.83 -8.60 -3.12
N TRP A 33 2.98 -9.49 -2.13
CA TRP A 33 1.83 -10.08 -1.39
C TRP A 33 1.07 -9.07 -0.51
N HIS A 34 1.67 -7.92 -0.18
CA HIS A 34 0.99 -6.85 0.53
C HIS A 34 0.12 -6.01 -0.41
N ILE A 35 0.50 -5.87 -1.69
CA ILE A 35 -0.19 -5.00 -2.66
C ILE A 35 -1.13 -5.76 -3.61
N ASN A 36 -0.98 -7.09 -3.72
CA ASN A 36 -1.83 -7.95 -4.53
C ASN A 36 -2.24 -9.18 -3.72
N ARG A 37 -3.55 -9.40 -3.59
CA ARG A 37 -4.13 -10.50 -2.78
C ARG A 37 -3.89 -11.90 -3.35
N LEU A 38 -3.53 -12.00 -4.64
CA LEU A 38 -3.32 -13.27 -5.32
C LEU A 38 -1.90 -13.79 -5.16
N ILE A 39 -1.01 -12.97 -4.60
CA ILE A 39 0.36 -13.35 -4.25
C ILE A 39 0.37 -13.72 -2.77
N ALA A 40 0.72 -14.97 -2.48
CA ALA A 40 0.87 -15.47 -1.11
C ALA A 40 2.35 -15.54 -0.73
N PRO A 41 2.73 -15.17 0.51
CA PRO A 41 4.11 -15.27 0.98
C PRO A 41 4.47 -16.73 1.27
N ASN A 42 4.88 -17.49 0.26
CA ASN A 42 5.24 -18.90 0.38
C ASN A 42 6.48 -19.26 -0.47
N GLU A 43 6.87 -20.54 -0.46
CA GLU A 43 8.06 -21.04 -1.15
C GLU A 43 8.02 -20.88 -2.68
N ARG A 44 6.83 -20.68 -3.26
CA ARG A 44 6.61 -20.57 -4.71
C ARG A 44 6.85 -19.15 -5.24
N LEU A 45 7.23 -18.20 -4.38
CA LEU A 45 7.56 -16.83 -4.79
C LEU A 45 8.73 -16.82 -5.77
N THR A 46 8.57 -16.09 -6.89
CA THR A 46 9.67 -15.82 -7.81
C THR A 46 10.72 -14.91 -7.17
N PRO A 47 11.97 -14.88 -7.68
CA PRO A 47 12.99 -13.93 -7.21
C PRO A 47 12.52 -12.47 -7.25
N GLU A 48 11.74 -12.11 -8.26
CA GLU A 48 11.13 -10.78 -8.42
C GLU A 48 10.12 -10.51 -7.31
N GLN A 49 9.29 -11.50 -6.98
CA GLN A 49 8.27 -11.36 -5.94
C GLN A 49 8.84 -11.26 -4.52
N LYS A 50 10.13 -11.56 -4.33
CA LYS A 50 10.85 -11.39 -3.06
C LYS A 50 11.44 -9.99 -2.90
N LYS A 51 11.37 -9.14 -3.93
CA LYS A 51 11.90 -7.78 -3.87
C LYS A 51 10.90 -6.84 -3.19
N ARG A 52 11.41 -6.00 -2.29
CA ARG A 52 10.64 -4.94 -1.64
C ARG A 52 10.09 -3.96 -2.68
N VAL A 53 8.81 -3.59 -2.56
CA VAL A 53 8.13 -2.67 -3.48
C VAL A 53 7.94 -1.27 -2.91
N GLY A 54 8.06 -1.14 -1.59
CA GLY A 54 8.06 0.12 -0.86
C GLY A 54 8.26 -0.12 0.62
N TYR A 55 8.25 0.93 1.41
CA TYR A 55 8.37 0.83 2.86
C TYR A 55 7.75 2.04 3.55
N PHE A 56 7.50 1.89 4.85
CA PHE A 56 7.04 2.98 5.69
C PHE A 56 8.19 3.64 6.43
N SER A 57 8.19 4.97 6.43
CA SER A 57 9.18 5.79 7.13
C SER A 57 8.47 6.81 8.00
N PHE A 58 9.02 7.06 9.19
CA PHE A 58 8.59 8.19 10.01
C PHE A 58 9.68 9.27 9.93
N HIS A 59 9.39 10.35 9.25
CA HIS A 59 10.34 11.43 9.00
C HIS A 59 9.72 12.79 9.30
N LYS A 60 10.39 13.61 10.11
CA LYS A 60 9.94 14.96 10.50
C LYS A 60 8.49 15.00 11.02
N GLY A 61 8.12 14.03 11.86
CA GLY A 61 6.78 13.95 12.45
C GLY A 61 5.70 13.39 11.52
N LYS A 62 6.07 12.95 10.31
CA LYS A 62 5.14 12.46 9.29
C LYS A 62 5.39 11.01 8.96
N TRP A 63 4.31 10.25 8.84
CA TRP A 63 4.36 8.90 8.28
C TRP A 63 4.34 8.98 6.77
N LEU A 64 5.30 8.34 6.12
CA LEU A 64 5.45 8.31 4.68
C LEU A 64 5.39 6.87 4.18
N LEU A 65 4.67 6.66 3.08
CA LEU A 65 4.86 5.49 2.22
C LEU A 65 5.83 5.87 1.10
N VAL A 66 7.02 5.28 1.12
CA VAL A 66 8.04 5.46 0.08
C VAL A 66 7.85 4.39 -0.99
N ASN A 67 7.74 4.82 -2.24
CA ASN A 67 7.59 3.94 -3.38
C ASN A 67 8.95 3.55 -3.95
N GLU A 68 9.25 2.25 -3.99
CA GLU A 68 10.50 1.75 -4.59
C GLU A 68 10.28 0.99 -5.90
N ARG A 69 9.11 0.37 -6.11
CA ARG A 69 8.84 -0.46 -7.31
C ARG A 69 7.37 -0.54 -7.73
N MET A 70 6.45 0.19 -7.09
CA MET A 70 5.03 0.15 -7.44
C MET A 70 4.78 1.12 -8.60
N GLU A 71 4.70 0.61 -9.83
CA GLU A 71 4.52 1.45 -11.03
C GLU A 71 3.13 2.09 -11.10
N GLU A 72 2.12 1.43 -10.53
CA GLU A 72 0.73 1.87 -10.57
C GLU A 72 0.29 2.62 -9.30
N LEU A 73 1.24 3.02 -8.44
CA LEU A 73 0.93 3.69 -7.17
C LEU A 73 0.30 5.07 -7.41
N LEU A 74 -0.87 5.29 -6.84
CA LEU A 74 -1.71 6.44 -7.14
C LEU A 74 -2.52 6.86 -5.91
N ASP A 75 -2.55 8.17 -5.63
CA ASP A 75 -3.59 8.74 -4.75
C ASP A 75 -4.93 8.69 -5.51
N ALA A 76 -5.86 7.87 -5.04
CA ALA A 76 -7.13 7.63 -5.72
C ALA A 76 -8.09 8.83 -5.63
N SER A 77 -7.93 9.69 -4.62
CA SER A 77 -8.77 10.88 -4.43
C SER A 77 -8.38 11.98 -5.42
N THR A 78 -7.08 12.26 -5.53
CA THR A 78 -6.55 13.31 -6.42
C THR A 78 -6.21 12.81 -7.83
N LYS A 79 -6.17 11.48 -8.01
CA LYS A 79 -5.65 10.81 -9.21
C LYS A 79 -4.20 11.19 -9.52
N THR A 80 -3.41 11.47 -8.48
CA THR A 80 -2.00 11.84 -8.59
C THR A 80 -1.10 10.62 -8.47
N ALA A 81 -0.30 10.34 -9.50
CA ALA A 81 0.63 9.23 -9.49
C ALA A 81 1.79 9.49 -8.51
N ILE A 82 2.09 8.50 -7.67
CA ILE A 82 3.20 8.54 -6.72
C ILE A 82 4.33 7.73 -7.35
N ARG A 83 5.21 8.41 -8.11
CA ARG A 83 6.24 7.75 -8.93
C ARG A 83 7.23 6.95 -8.07
N VAL A 84 7.86 5.95 -8.68
CA VAL A 84 9.00 5.24 -8.08
C VAL A 84 10.08 6.25 -7.67
N GLY A 85 10.62 6.09 -6.46
CA GLY A 85 11.55 7.02 -5.82
C GLY A 85 10.88 8.19 -5.10
N SER A 86 9.56 8.34 -5.18
CA SER A 86 8.79 9.35 -4.46
C SER A 86 8.12 8.78 -3.21
N ALA A 87 7.54 9.65 -2.39
CA ALA A 87 6.79 9.26 -1.20
C ALA A 87 5.48 10.02 -1.09
N VAL A 88 4.52 9.44 -0.38
CA VAL A 88 3.25 10.08 -0.01
C VAL A 88 3.10 10.08 1.51
N GLU A 89 2.59 11.18 2.06
CA GLU A 89 2.26 11.29 3.48
C GLU A 89 0.99 10.51 3.80
N LEU A 90 1.03 9.69 4.84
CA LEU A 90 -0.11 8.90 5.30
C LEU A 90 -1.01 9.72 6.21
N THR A 91 -1.87 10.54 5.60
CA THR A 91 -2.90 11.32 6.29
C THR A 91 -4.19 10.51 6.47
N ASP A 92 -4.98 10.87 7.47
CA ASP A 92 -6.26 10.20 7.72
C ASP A 92 -7.21 10.34 6.52
N GLY A 93 -7.86 9.23 6.13
CA GLY A 93 -8.75 9.18 4.98
C GLY A 93 -8.07 9.11 3.61
N LEU A 94 -6.72 9.16 3.54
CA LEU A 94 -6.00 8.99 2.28
C LEU A 94 -6.33 7.63 1.66
N GLN A 95 -6.64 7.64 0.35
CA GLN A 95 -6.87 6.43 -0.44
C GLN A 95 -5.73 6.24 -1.42
N VAL A 96 -4.94 5.17 -1.24
CA VAL A 96 -3.80 4.86 -2.09
C VAL A 96 -4.07 3.57 -2.84
N LEU A 97 -4.15 3.67 -4.17
CA LEU A 97 -4.21 2.53 -5.05
C LEU A 97 -2.80 1.95 -5.20
N LEU A 98 -2.58 0.75 -4.67
CA LEU A 98 -1.28 0.09 -4.61
C LEU A 98 -0.98 -0.69 -5.90
N SER A 99 -2.01 -1.24 -6.52
CA SER A 99 -1.95 -1.91 -7.83
C SER A 99 -3.34 -1.97 -8.45
N ARG A 100 -3.40 -1.83 -9.78
CA ARG A 100 -4.59 -1.98 -10.63
C ARG A 100 -4.69 -3.34 -11.29
N GLU A 101 -3.65 -4.16 -11.19
CA GLU A 101 -3.64 -5.51 -11.71
C GLU A 101 -4.79 -6.35 -11.14
N HIS A 102 -5.04 -7.51 -11.76
CA HIS A 102 -5.94 -8.50 -11.23
C HIS A 102 -5.50 -8.89 -9.80
N GLY A 103 -6.37 -8.67 -8.81
CA GLY A 103 -6.05 -8.88 -7.39
C GLY A 103 -5.33 -7.72 -6.70
N GLY A 104 -5.08 -6.61 -7.40
CA GLY A 104 -4.49 -5.40 -6.86
C GLY A 104 -5.32 -4.79 -5.73
N ARG A 105 -4.63 -4.10 -4.82
CA ARG A 105 -5.23 -3.53 -3.61
C ARG A 105 -5.33 -2.01 -3.64
N LEU A 106 -6.40 -1.52 -3.02
CA LEU A 106 -6.57 -0.15 -2.55
C LEU A 106 -6.37 -0.15 -1.04
N ALA A 107 -5.58 0.79 -0.52
CA ALA A 107 -5.41 1.03 0.90
C ALA A 107 -6.12 2.32 1.31
N VAL A 108 -6.93 2.25 2.36
CA VAL A 108 -7.47 3.44 3.02
C VAL A 108 -6.74 3.65 4.33
N VAL A 109 -6.14 4.82 4.49
CA VAL A 109 -5.40 5.19 5.70
C VAL A 109 -6.38 5.61 6.79
N ARG A 110 -6.22 5.02 7.98
CA ARG A 110 -6.83 5.50 9.23
C ARG A 110 -5.76 5.82 10.24
N VAL A 111 -5.76 7.03 10.80
CA VAL A 111 -4.83 7.42 11.86
C VAL A 111 -5.48 7.20 13.21
N VAL A 112 -4.89 6.34 14.04
CA VAL A 112 -5.35 6.06 15.41
C VAL A 112 -4.43 6.78 16.42
N GLY A 113 -5.02 7.45 17.41
CA GLY A 113 -4.29 8.11 18.51
C GLY A 113 -3.86 9.55 18.24
N GLY A 114 -4.66 10.31 17.48
CA GLY A 114 -4.58 11.78 17.42
C GLY A 114 -5.83 12.36 18.08
N GLY A 115 -5.78 12.54 19.39
CA GLY A 115 -6.77 13.21 20.23
C GLY A 115 -6.05 13.95 21.33
#